data_AF-A0A3D0JZM4-F1
#
_entry.id   AF-A0A3D0JZM4-F1
#
_cell.length_a   1.000
_cell.length_b   1.000
_cell.length_c   1.000
_cell.angle_alpha   90.00
_cell.angle_beta   90.00
_cell.angle_gamma   90.00
#
_symmetry.space_group_name_H-M   'P 1'
#
loop_
_entity.id
_entity.type
_entity.pdbx_description
1 polymer ?
#
loop_
_entity_poly.entity_id
_entity_poly.type
_entity_poly.pdbx_seq_one_letter_code
_entity_poly.pdbx_strand_id
1 'polypeptide(L)'
;MSQGIFKDATQRDSARRLGMWLLIVATAILFASAMLVVIAIRIQADEWPVGLPPLPFTLWASTAVLIVSTVTMHRSLRMFRAGRSRSGSTLLVWTTGLAVVFLVLQIVSWFQWTAAVEASGAIIATHKLASSTFLLLTGVHAAHVIGGLVPLIWICGYALARGYTQTNHVAVRDVTMYWHFLDVIWLVLVIFMIVLL
;
A
#
# COMPACT_ATOMS: atom_id res chain seq x y z
N MET A 1 41.07 -0.64 0.31
CA MET A 1 39.77 -0.89 0.96
C MET A 1 39.11 0.47 1.18
N SER A 2 38.11 0.81 0.37
CA SER A 2 37.33 2.05 0.54
C SER A 2 36.65 1.99 1.92
N GLN A 3 37.05 2.88 2.83
CA GLN A 3 36.27 3.10 4.06
C GLN A 3 34.96 3.74 3.61
N GLY A 4 33.90 2.92 3.54
CA GLY A 4 32.57 3.41 3.26
C GLY A 4 32.14 4.44 4.32
N ILE A 5 31.14 5.26 3.97
CA ILE A 5 30.55 6.32 4.82
C ILE A 5 30.19 5.83 6.24
N PHE A 6 30.00 4.53 6.43
CA PHE A 6 29.65 3.91 7.71
C PHE A 6 30.80 3.10 8.30
N LYS A 7 31.10 3.38 9.57
CA LYS A 7 32.22 2.82 10.34
C LYS A 7 32.02 1.35 10.72
N ASP A 8 30.78 0.92 10.96
CA ASP A 8 30.46 -0.45 11.36
C ASP A 8 29.06 -0.90 10.87
N ALA A 9 28.67 -2.13 11.23
CA ALA A 9 27.38 -2.71 10.85
C ALA A 9 26.19 -2.08 11.60
N THR A 10 26.39 -1.61 12.83
CA THR A 10 25.31 -1.02 13.64
C THR A 10 24.94 0.36 13.11
N GLN A 11 25.93 1.16 12.71
CA GLN A 11 25.72 2.45 12.06
C GLN A 11 24.99 2.31 10.72
N ARG A 12 25.33 1.29 9.92
CA ARG A 12 24.60 0.97 8.67
C ARG A 12 23.14 0.63 8.93
N ASP A 13 22.86 -0.23 9.91
CA ASP A 13 21.49 -0.64 10.24
C ASP A 13 20.66 0.52 10.80
N SER A 14 21.27 1.38 11.62
CA SER A 14 20.63 2.61 12.12
C SER A 14 20.32 3.61 11.01
N ALA A 15 21.24 3.83 10.08
CA ALA A 15 21.00 4.69 8.92
C ALA A 15 19.87 4.17 8.02
N ARG A 16 19.82 2.85 7.78
CA ARG A 16 18.73 2.20 7.02
C ARG A 16 17.38 2.36 7.70
N ARG A 17 17.32 2.12 9.02
CA ARG A 17 16.09 2.33 9.80
C ARG A 17 15.62 3.77 9.76
N LEU A 18 16.54 4.73 9.91
CA LEU A 18 16.21 6.14 9.82
C LEU A 18 15.62 6.48 8.43
N GLY A 19 16.26 6.02 7.35
CA GLY A 19 15.74 6.21 6.00
C GLY A 19 14.34 5.61 5.80
N MET A 20 14.09 4.42 6.36
CA MET A 20 12.77 3.79 6.30
C MET A 20 11.70 4.59 7.05
N TRP A 21 12.00 5.07 8.26
CA TRP A 21 11.08 5.91 9.03
C TRP A 21 10.81 7.24 8.33
N LEU A 22 11.84 7.88 7.77
CA LEU A 22 11.67 9.12 7.01
C LEU A 22 10.76 8.92 5.79
N LEU A 23 10.95 7.82 5.04
CA LEU A 23 10.07 7.47 3.92
C LEU A 23 8.62 7.28 4.40
N ILE A 24 8.40 6.50 5.45
CA ILE A 24 7.07 6.25 6.01
C ILE A 24 6.39 7.54 6.46
N VAL A 25 7.09 8.39 7.20
CA VAL A 25 6.55 9.66 7.69
C VAL A 25 6.25 10.61 6.52
N ALA A 26 7.15 10.72 5.55
CA ALA A 26 6.93 11.55 4.37
C ALA A 26 5.70 11.10 3.57
N THR A 27 5.57 9.80 3.32
CA THR A 27 4.40 9.23 2.65
C THR A 27 3.13 9.42 3.49
N ALA A 28 3.20 9.26 4.82
CA ALA A 28 2.05 9.48 5.70
C ALA A 28 1.55 10.93 5.65
N ILE A 29 2.46 11.90 5.65
CA ILE A 29 2.13 13.32 5.50
C ILE A 29 1.47 13.58 4.14
N LEU A 30 1.95 12.93 3.06
CA LEU A 30 1.36 13.06 1.74
C LEU A 30 -0.11 12.60 1.72
N PHE A 31 -0.40 11.41 2.26
CA PHE A 31 -1.78 10.91 2.35
C PHE A 31 -2.65 11.76 3.27
N ALA A 32 -2.13 12.14 4.45
CA ALA A 32 -2.86 13.00 5.38
C ALA A 32 -3.20 14.35 4.75
N SER A 33 -2.27 14.96 4.00
CA SER A 33 -2.49 16.23 3.31
C SER A 33 -3.56 16.10 2.22
N ALA A 34 -3.51 15.02 1.43
CA ALA A 34 -4.53 14.76 0.41
C ALA A 34 -5.94 14.59 1.02
N MET A 35 -6.05 13.86 2.14
CA MET A 35 -7.31 13.70 2.87
C MET A 35 -7.79 15.02 3.48
N LEU A 36 -6.89 15.83 4.05
CA LEU A 36 -7.22 17.13 4.62
C LEU A 36 -7.77 18.10 3.57
N VAL A 37 -7.19 18.13 2.36
CA VAL A 37 -7.71 18.93 1.25
C VAL A 37 -9.15 18.53 0.92
N VAL A 38 -9.42 17.23 0.84
CA VAL A 38 -10.77 16.72 0.56
C VAL A 38 -11.75 17.10 1.67
N ILE A 39 -11.35 16.99 2.94
CA ILE A 39 -12.17 17.41 4.09
C ILE A 39 -12.45 18.91 4.02
N ALA A 40 -11.45 19.73 3.73
CA ALA A 40 -11.62 21.18 3.62
C ALA A 40 -12.62 21.56 2.52
N ILE A 41 -12.60 20.85 1.38
CA ILE A 41 -13.60 21.07 0.33
C ILE A 41 -14.98 20.58 0.76
N ARG A 42 -15.07 19.43 1.46
CA ARG A 42 -16.33 18.89 1.97
C ARG A 42 -17.06 19.84 2.92
N ILE A 43 -16.32 20.55 3.77
CA ILE A 43 -16.87 21.48 4.77
C ILE A 43 -17.34 22.80 4.11
N GLN A 44 -16.72 23.21 3.01
CA GLN A 44 -17.08 24.43 2.28
C GLN A 44 -18.19 24.23 1.24
N ALA A 45 -18.52 22.98 0.90
CA ALA A 45 -19.56 22.68 -0.07
C ALA A 45 -20.94 22.81 0.59
N ASP A 46 -21.75 23.77 0.10
CA ASP A 46 -23.13 23.99 0.55
C ASP A 46 -24.02 22.75 0.32
N GLU A 47 -23.75 22.02 -0.77
CA GLU A 47 -24.39 20.75 -1.10
C GLU A 47 -23.33 19.69 -1.43
N TRP A 48 -23.53 18.48 -0.90
CA TRP A 48 -22.71 17.32 -1.25
C TRP A 48 -23.55 16.30 -2.00
N PRO A 49 -22.99 15.63 -3.03
CA PRO A 49 -23.73 14.70 -3.85
C PRO A 49 -24.40 13.62 -3.00
N VAL A 50 -25.72 13.65 -3.00
CA VAL A 50 -26.58 12.57 -2.50
C VAL A 50 -26.91 11.66 -3.69
N GLY A 51 -26.77 10.34 -3.52
CA GLY A 51 -27.02 9.38 -4.60
C GLY A 51 -25.79 8.97 -5.42
N LEU A 52 -24.58 9.10 -4.87
CA LEU A 52 -23.41 8.43 -5.44
C LEU A 52 -23.64 6.90 -5.48
N PRO A 53 -23.12 6.21 -6.52
CA PRO A 53 -23.20 4.76 -6.56
C PRO A 53 -22.48 4.15 -5.35
N PRO A 54 -22.94 2.99 -4.84
CA PRO A 54 -22.25 2.32 -3.75
C PRO A 54 -20.83 1.93 -4.18
N LEU A 55 -19.92 1.90 -3.22
CA LEU A 55 -18.54 1.48 -3.46
C LEU A 55 -18.51 0.09 -4.11
N PRO A 56 -17.65 -0.14 -5.12
CA PRO A 56 -17.66 -1.37 -5.90
C PRO A 56 -17.26 -2.56 -5.02
N PHE A 57 -17.87 -3.72 -5.26
CA PHE A 57 -17.56 -4.95 -4.51
C PHE A 57 -16.07 -5.32 -4.58
N THR A 58 -15.41 -4.98 -5.67
CA THR A 58 -13.97 -5.20 -5.87
C THR A 58 -13.10 -4.44 -4.87
N LEU A 59 -13.58 -3.33 -4.31
CA LEU A 59 -12.89 -2.63 -3.23
C LEU A 59 -12.79 -3.53 -1.98
N TRP A 60 -13.88 -4.20 -1.61
CA TRP A 60 -13.92 -5.13 -0.48
C TRP A 60 -13.05 -6.36 -0.74
N ALA A 61 -13.10 -6.91 -1.96
CA ALA A 61 -12.22 -7.99 -2.38
C ALA A 61 -10.74 -7.58 -2.27
N SER A 62 -10.39 -6.35 -2.69
CA SER A 62 -9.02 -5.83 -2.59
C SER A 62 -8.54 -5.70 -1.14
N THR A 63 -9.42 -5.28 -0.24
CA THR A 63 -9.14 -5.19 1.20
C THR A 63 -8.92 -6.58 1.81
N ALA A 64 -9.71 -7.58 1.43
CA ALA A 64 -9.51 -8.95 1.87
C ALA A 64 -8.15 -9.52 1.38
N VAL A 65 -7.82 -9.30 0.12
CA VAL A 65 -6.51 -9.68 -0.47
C VAL A 65 -5.36 -9.02 0.29
N LEU A 66 -5.50 -7.74 0.64
CA LEU A 66 -4.50 -7.00 1.39
C LEU A 66 -4.29 -7.58 2.79
N ILE A 67 -5.36 -7.86 3.55
CA ILE A 67 -5.26 -8.48 4.88
C ILE A 67 -4.52 -9.83 4.81
N VAL A 68 -4.83 -10.65 3.80
CA VAL A 68 -4.12 -11.92 3.58
C VAL A 68 -2.64 -11.65 3.27
N SER A 69 -2.34 -10.65 2.44
CA SER A 69 -0.97 -10.24 2.08
C SER A 69 -0.15 -9.79 3.30
N THR A 70 -0.75 -9.02 4.20
CA THR A 70 -0.13 -8.62 5.49
C THR A 70 0.26 -9.85 6.30
N VAL A 71 -0.65 -10.84 6.42
CA VAL A 71 -0.40 -12.06 7.18
C VAL A 71 0.70 -12.90 6.54
N THR A 72 0.73 -13.03 5.21
CA THR A 72 1.77 -13.80 4.50
C THR A 72 3.13 -13.13 4.63
N MET A 73 3.21 -11.80 4.50
CA MET A 73 4.46 -11.05 4.63
C MET A 73 5.04 -11.17 6.03
N HIS A 74 4.19 -10.98 7.05
CA HIS A 74 4.62 -11.08 8.45
C HIS A 74 5.10 -12.50 8.79
N ARG A 75 4.37 -13.53 8.33
CA ARG A 75 4.79 -14.94 8.51
C ARG A 75 6.09 -15.25 7.79
N SER A 76 6.31 -14.69 6.60
CA SER A 76 7.55 -14.87 5.85
C SER A 76 8.77 -14.41 6.65
N LEU A 77 8.70 -13.19 7.20
CA LEU A 77 9.77 -12.64 8.04
C LEU A 77 10.06 -13.55 9.26
N ARG A 78 9.02 -14.08 9.91
CA ARG A 78 9.19 -15.04 11.03
C ARG A 78 9.88 -16.32 10.59
N MET A 79 9.57 -16.85 9.40
CA MET A 79 10.22 -18.05 8.87
C MET A 79 11.72 -17.83 8.61
N PHE A 80 12.11 -16.67 8.07
CA PHE A 80 13.53 -16.35 7.89
C PHE A 80 14.28 -16.19 9.20
N ARG A 81 13.66 -15.57 10.22
CA ARG A 81 14.22 -15.49 11.58
C ARG A 81 14.40 -16.86 12.23
N ALA A 82 13.50 -17.80 11.94
CA ALA A 82 13.59 -19.19 12.41
C ALA A 82 14.55 -20.07 11.57
N GLY A 83 15.25 -19.50 10.58
CA GLY A 83 16.13 -20.25 9.68
C GLY A 83 15.39 -21.11 8.64
N ARG A 84 14.07 -21.04 8.55
CA ARG A 84 13.23 -21.82 7.61
C ARG A 84 13.12 -21.09 6.27
N SER A 85 14.24 -21.00 5.56
CA SER A 85 14.37 -20.18 4.36
C SER A 85 13.36 -20.54 3.27
N ARG A 86 13.19 -21.84 2.95
CA ARG A 86 12.25 -22.32 1.92
C ARG A 86 10.80 -21.90 2.18
N SER A 87 10.32 -22.05 3.43
CA SER A 87 8.98 -21.63 3.82
C SER A 87 8.81 -20.11 3.76
N GLY A 88 9.84 -19.35 4.17
CA GLY A 88 9.87 -17.90 4.05
C GLY A 88 9.76 -17.43 2.61
N SER A 89 10.55 -18.01 1.70
CA SER A 89 10.55 -17.68 0.27
C SER A 89 9.19 -17.98 -0.38
N THR A 90 8.57 -19.12 -0.03
CA THR A 90 7.24 -19.48 -0.53
C THR A 90 6.19 -18.45 -0.13
N LEU A 91 6.24 -17.95 1.12
CA LEU A 91 5.33 -16.90 1.58
C LEU A 91 5.60 -15.53 0.92
N LEU A 92 6.85 -15.22 0.54
CA LEU A 92 7.14 -14.01 -0.26
C LEU A 92 6.54 -14.10 -1.66
N VAL A 93 6.59 -15.27 -2.30
CA VAL A 93 5.94 -15.49 -3.60
C VAL A 93 4.43 -15.24 -3.48
N TRP A 94 3.79 -15.80 -2.45
CA TRP A 94 2.36 -15.54 -2.20
C TRP A 94 2.06 -14.05 -1.98
N THR A 95 2.86 -13.37 -1.16
CA THR A 95 2.70 -11.93 -0.89
C THR A 95 2.84 -11.11 -2.18
N THR A 96 3.83 -11.44 -3.01
CA THR A 96 4.06 -10.79 -4.31
C THR A 96 2.89 -11.01 -5.27
N GLY A 97 2.38 -12.25 -5.34
CA GLY A 97 1.19 -12.57 -6.15
C GLY A 97 -0.06 -11.82 -5.67
N LEU A 98 -0.29 -11.77 -4.37
CA LEU A 98 -1.42 -11.04 -3.77
C LEU A 98 -1.32 -9.53 -4.04
N ALA A 99 -0.11 -8.96 -4.05
CA ALA A 99 0.11 -7.57 -4.42
C ALA A 99 -0.30 -7.28 -5.87
N VAL A 100 0.03 -8.18 -6.81
CA VAL A 100 -0.40 -8.07 -8.21
C VAL A 100 -1.92 -8.19 -8.32
N VAL A 101 -2.53 -9.15 -7.61
CA VAL A 101 -3.99 -9.30 -7.57
C VAL A 101 -4.65 -8.04 -7.04
N PHE A 102 -4.11 -7.42 -5.97
CA PHE A 102 -4.59 -6.16 -5.45
C PHE A 102 -4.58 -5.06 -6.53
N LEU A 103 -3.49 -4.89 -7.26
CA LEU A 103 -3.39 -3.89 -8.34
C LEU A 103 -4.41 -4.14 -9.46
N VAL A 104 -4.62 -5.40 -9.86
CA VAL A 104 -5.65 -5.76 -10.85
C VAL A 104 -7.05 -5.40 -10.33
N LEU A 105 -7.35 -5.72 -9.07
CA LEU A 105 -8.61 -5.36 -8.44
C LEU A 105 -8.80 -3.84 -8.36
N GLN A 106 -7.74 -3.05 -8.20
CA GLN A 106 -7.85 -1.58 -8.26
C GLN A 106 -8.24 -1.09 -9.64
N ILE A 107 -7.60 -1.61 -10.69
CA ILE A 107 -7.95 -1.24 -12.06
C ILE A 107 -9.42 -1.56 -12.35
N VAL A 108 -9.89 -2.75 -11.96
CA VAL A 108 -11.31 -3.12 -12.10
C VAL A 108 -12.21 -2.20 -11.28
N SER A 109 -11.82 -1.86 -10.05
CA SER A 109 -12.58 -0.95 -9.18
C SER A 109 -12.70 0.45 -9.81
N TRP A 110 -11.65 0.94 -10.45
CA TRP A 110 -11.68 2.22 -11.16
C TRP A 110 -12.66 2.19 -12.32
N PHE A 111 -12.63 1.17 -13.17
CA PHE A 111 -13.59 1.04 -14.28
C PHE A 111 -15.04 0.89 -13.80
N GLN A 112 -15.28 0.10 -12.76
CA GLN A 112 -16.62 -0.06 -12.18
C GLN A 112 -17.13 1.25 -11.60
N TRP A 113 -16.28 1.97 -10.86
CA TRP A 113 -16.63 3.25 -10.27
C TRP A 113 -16.92 4.31 -11.33
N THR A 114 -16.06 4.46 -12.34
CA THR A 114 -16.26 5.46 -13.40
C THR A 114 -17.54 5.16 -14.18
N ALA A 115 -17.78 3.91 -14.56
CA ALA A 115 -19.00 3.52 -15.26
C ALA A 115 -20.26 3.76 -14.42
N ALA A 116 -20.21 3.47 -13.12
CA ALA A 116 -21.34 3.71 -12.22
C ALA A 116 -21.65 5.20 -12.03
N VAL A 117 -20.62 6.05 -11.93
CA VAL A 117 -20.77 7.51 -11.82
C VAL A 117 -21.27 8.13 -13.13
N GLU A 118 -20.83 7.63 -14.27
CA GLU A 118 -21.36 8.05 -15.58
C GLU A 118 -22.83 7.67 -15.73
N ALA A 119 -23.19 6.44 -15.36
CA ALA A 119 -24.56 5.94 -15.41
C ALA A 119 -25.50 6.65 -14.42
N SER A 120 -24.98 7.14 -13.28
CA SER A 120 -25.78 7.91 -12.32
C SER A 120 -26.14 9.31 -12.81
N GLY A 121 -25.67 9.72 -13.99
CA GLY A 121 -25.89 11.06 -14.50
C GLY A 121 -25.24 12.11 -13.61
N ALA A 122 -23.98 11.92 -13.19
CA ALA A 122 -23.23 12.88 -12.38
C ALA A 122 -23.00 14.22 -13.12
N ILE A 123 -23.98 15.13 -13.07
CA ILE A 123 -23.97 16.38 -13.86
C ILE A 123 -23.28 17.54 -13.13
N ILE A 124 -23.27 17.54 -11.80
CA ILE A 124 -22.84 18.70 -10.98
C ILE A 124 -21.36 18.56 -10.58
N ALA A 125 -20.66 19.69 -10.45
CA ALA A 125 -19.23 19.76 -10.12
C ALA A 125 -18.85 18.95 -8.86
N THR A 126 -19.73 18.90 -7.86
CA THR A 126 -19.53 18.17 -6.62
C THR A 126 -19.53 16.64 -6.79
N HIS A 127 -20.29 16.10 -7.75
CA HIS A 127 -20.24 14.66 -8.10
C HIS A 127 -18.91 14.29 -8.77
N LYS A 128 -18.45 15.15 -9.69
CA LYS A 128 -17.16 14.97 -10.35
C LYS A 128 -16.00 15.05 -9.36
N LEU A 129 -16.10 15.93 -8.37
CA LEU A 129 -15.11 16.06 -7.30
C LEU A 129 -15.09 14.83 -6.36
N ALA A 130 -16.26 14.34 -5.96
CA ALA A 130 -16.33 13.15 -5.11
C ALA A 130 -15.79 11.90 -5.85
N SER A 131 -16.10 11.78 -7.14
CA SER A 131 -15.54 10.72 -7.98
C SER A 131 -14.03 10.86 -8.20
N SER A 132 -13.52 12.08 -8.43
CA SER A 132 -12.08 12.32 -8.59
C SER A 132 -11.31 12.11 -7.28
N THR A 133 -11.95 12.32 -6.13
CA THR A 133 -11.40 12.01 -4.80
C THR A 133 -11.09 10.52 -4.66
N PHE A 134 -12.05 9.65 -5.05
CA PHE A 134 -11.84 8.21 -5.07
C PHE A 134 -10.64 7.82 -5.94
N LEU A 135 -10.59 8.32 -7.18
CA LEU A 135 -9.51 8.01 -8.12
C LEU A 135 -8.15 8.57 -7.66
N LEU A 136 -8.13 9.77 -7.08
CA LEU A 136 -6.90 10.40 -6.60
C LEU A 136 -6.32 9.62 -5.42
N LEU A 137 -7.10 9.34 -4.38
CA LEU A 137 -6.62 8.68 -3.17
C LEU A 137 -6.20 7.24 -3.45
N THR A 138 -7.04 6.48 -4.17
CA THR A 138 -6.72 5.09 -4.53
C THR A 138 -5.60 5.01 -5.58
N GLY A 139 -5.51 5.97 -6.50
CA GLY A 139 -4.45 6.07 -7.50
C GLY A 139 -3.07 6.36 -6.89
N VAL A 140 -2.98 7.34 -5.98
CA VAL A 140 -1.74 7.63 -5.25
C VAL A 140 -1.33 6.45 -4.39
N HIS A 141 -2.29 5.74 -3.78
CA HIS A 141 -2.01 4.50 -3.07
C HIS A 141 -1.46 3.41 -3.99
N ALA A 142 -2.11 3.16 -5.12
CA ALA A 142 -1.63 2.18 -6.11
C ALA A 142 -0.22 2.50 -6.60
N ALA A 143 0.11 3.78 -6.81
CA ALA A 143 1.47 4.21 -7.18
C ALA A 143 2.50 3.84 -6.11
N HIS A 144 2.19 3.99 -4.82
CA HIS A 144 3.07 3.59 -3.72
C HIS A 144 3.18 2.07 -3.58
N VAL A 145 2.10 1.32 -3.86
CA VAL A 145 2.13 -0.15 -3.92
C VAL A 145 3.03 -0.62 -5.05
N ILE A 146 2.96 -0.02 -6.24
CA ILE A 146 3.87 -0.30 -7.36
C ILE A 146 5.32 0.00 -6.97
N GLY A 147 5.56 1.15 -6.32
CA GLY A 147 6.88 1.51 -5.81
C GLY A 147 7.41 0.51 -4.77
N GLY A 148 6.54 -0.01 -3.89
CA GLY A 148 6.88 -1.07 -2.93
C GLY A 148 7.05 -2.44 -3.56
N LEU A 149 6.37 -2.71 -4.67
CA LEU A 149 6.43 -3.99 -5.38
C LEU A 149 7.82 -4.24 -5.95
N VAL A 150 8.53 -3.19 -6.37
CA VAL A 150 9.91 -3.29 -6.88
C VAL A 150 10.87 -3.94 -5.86
N PRO A 151 11.06 -3.39 -4.63
CA PRO A 151 11.90 -4.04 -3.64
C PRO A 151 11.31 -5.37 -3.15
N LEU A 152 9.99 -5.57 -3.17
CA LEU A 152 9.37 -6.85 -2.83
C LEU A 152 9.77 -7.96 -3.82
N ILE A 153 9.67 -7.69 -5.13
CA ILE A 153 10.11 -8.61 -6.19
C ILE A 153 11.61 -8.89 -6.05
N TRP A 154 12.41 -7.86 -5.76
CA TRP A 154 13.85 -8.02 -5.55
C TRP A 154 14.18 -8.99 -4.41
N ILE A 155 13.58 -8.78 -3.23
CA ILE A 155 13.82 -9.68 -2.09
C ILE A 155 13.24 -11.07 -2.33
N CYS A 156 12.13 -11.19 -3.06
CA CYS A 156 11.55 -12.47 -3.43
C CYS A 156 12.48 -13.25 -4.36
N GLY A 157 13.01 -12.61 -5.41
CA GLY A 157 13.98 -13.23 -6.32
C GLY A 157 15.26 -13.67 -5.60
N TYR A 158 15.78 -12.82 -4.71
CA TYR A 158 16.94 -13.20 -3.88
C TYR A 158 16.62 -14.39 -2.96
N ALA A 159 15.45 -14.40 -2.32
CA ALA A 159 15.01 -15.48 -1.45
C ALA A 159 14.83 -16.82 -2.19
N LEU A 160 14.42 -16.80 -3.46
CA LEU A 160 14.29 -18.00 -4.29
C LEU A 160 15.65 -18.51 -4.78
N ALA A 161 16.57 -17.61 -5.14
CA ALA A 161 17.87 -17.98 -5.70
C ALA A 161 18.88 -18.43 -4.63
N ARG A 162 18.91 -17.75 -3.48
CA ARG A 162 19.94 -17.94 -2.45
C ARG A 162 19.37 -18.23 -1.06
N GLY A 163 18.12 -17.83 -0.82
CA GLY A 163 17.52 -17.86 0.51
C GLY A 163 18.09 -16.78 1.43
N TYR A 164 17.37 -16.50 2.51
CA TYR A 164 17.85 -15.69 3.62
C TYR A 164 18.23 -16.57 4.81
N THR A 165 19.26 -16.15 5.54
CA THR A 165 19.70 -16.73 6.81
C THR A 165 19.12 -15.93 7.99
N GLN A 166 19.28 -16.45 9.21
CA GLN A 166 18.86 -15.74 10.43
C GLN A 166 19.57 -14.39 10.61
N THR A 167 20.72 -14.16 9.98
CA THR A 167 21.51 -12.93 10.12
C THR A 167 21.37 -11.98 8.92
N ASN A 168 20.94 -12.45 7.75
CA ASN A 168 20.88 -11.66 6.52
C ASN A 168 19.45 -11.21 6.13
N HIS A 169 18.49 -11.22 7.06
CA HIS A 169 17.08 -10.91 6.77
C HIS A 169 16.71 -9.42 6.93
N VAL A 170 17.71 -8.52 7.07
CA VAL A 170 17.50 -7.08 7.31
C VAL A 170 16.69 -6.43 6.20
N ALA A 171 16.99 -6.76 4.93
CA ALA A 171 16.22 -6.24 3.79
C ALA A 171 14.75 -6.67 3.83
N VAL A 172 14.48 -7.94 4.19
CA VAL A 172 13.10 -8.44 4.33
C VAL A 172 12.36 -7.71 5.44
N ARG A 173 13.02 -7.43 6.57
CA ARG A 173 12.46 -6.63 7.68
C ARG A 173 12.07 -5.24 7.21
N ASP A 174 12.97 -4.54 6.52
CA ASP A 174 12.76 -3.17 6.05
C ASP A 174 11.57 -3.12 5.05
N VAL A 175 11.53 -4.05 4.08
CA VAL A 175 10.39 -4.15 3.14
C VAL A 175 9.09 -4.53 3.85
N THR A 176 9.13 -5.42 4.84
CA THR A 176 7.95 -5.79 5.66
C THR A 176 7.36 -4.58 6.36
N MET A 177 8.22 -3.71 6.91
CA MET A 177 7.81 -2.50 7.60
C MET A 177 7.10 -1.52 6.66
N TYR A 178 7.66 -1.27 5.48
CA TYR A 178 7.01 -0.42 4.47
C TYR A 178 5.69 -1.02 3.98
N TRP A 179 5.65 -2.35 3.76
CA TRP A 179 4.46 -3.04 3.31
C TRP A 179 3.30 -2.92 4.30
N HIS A 180 3.56 -3.18 5.59
CA HIS A 180 2.56 -3.00 6.65
C HIS A 180 2.06 -1.55 6.76
N PHE A 181 2.92 -0.58 6.51
CA PHE A 181 2.51 0.82 6.50
C PHE A 181 1.53 1.11 5.34
N LEU A 182 1.81 0.62 4.12
CA LEU A 182 0.88 0.73 3.00
C LEU A 182 -0.46 0.05 3.33
N ASP A 183 -0.41 -1.14 3.94
CA ASP A 183 -1.60 -1.87 4.37
C ASP A 183 -2.49 -1.05 5.32
N VAL A 184 -1.87 -0.40 6.32
CA VAL A 184 -2.57 0.45 7.29
C VAL A 184 -3.17 1.68 6.61
N ILE A 185 -2.42 2.36 5.73
CA ILE A 185 -2.95 3.51 5.01
C ILE A 185 -4.14 3.12 4.14
N TRP A 186 -4.11 1.97 3.47
CA TRP A 186 -5.26 1.52 2.69
C TRP A 186 -6.54 1.42 3.53
N LEU A 187 -6.46 0.81 4.71
CA LEU A 187 -7.60 0.71 5.61
C LEU A 187 -8.12 2.09 6.03
N VAL A 188 -7.22 3.02 6.33
CA VAL A 188 -7.59 4.42 6.63
C VAL A 188 -8.29 5.07 5.44
N LEU A 189 -7.81 4.88 4.21
CA LEU A 189 -8.43 5.42 3.00
C LEU A 189 -9.82 4.81 2.73
N VAL A 190 -9.98 3.49 2.92
CA VAL A 190 -11.28 2.83 2.76
C VAL A 190 -12.29 3.37 3.77
N ILE A 191 -11.91 3.48 5.05
CA ILE A 191 -12.78 4.07 6.09
C ILE A 191 -13.12 5.51 5.74
N PHE A 192 -12.12 6.30 5.33
CA PHE A 192 -12.32 7.69 4.94
C PHE A 192 -13.32 7.83 3.78
N MET A 193 -13.20 6.99 2.77
CA MET A 193 -14.14 6.97 1.63
C MET A 193 -15.54 6.55 2.06
N ILE A 194 -15.70 5.58 2.96
CA ILE A 194 -17.02 5.17 3.49
C ILE A 194 -17.71 6.29 4.26
N VAL A 195 -16.94 7.11 4.99
CA VAL A 195 -17.49 8.24 5.76
C VAL A 195 -17.83 9.42 4.87
N LEU A 196 -17.08 9.61 3.77
CA LEU A 196 -17.19 10.78 2.91
C LEU A 196 -18.21 10.61 1.76
N LEU A 197 -18.27 9.42 1.16
CA LEU A 197 -19.07 9.10 -0.04
C LEU A 197 -20.37 8.40 0.37
#